data_AF-A0A8W7PEL1-F1
#
_entry.id   AF-A0A8W7PEL1-F1
#
_cell.length_a   1.000
_cell.length_b   1.000
_cell.length_c   1.000
_cell.angle_alpha   90.00
_cell.angle_beta   90.00
_cell.angle_gamma   90.00
#
_symmetry.space_group_name_H-M   'P 1'
#
loop_
_entity.id
_entity.type
_entity.pdbx_description
1 polymer ?
#
loop_
_entity_poly.entity_id
_entity_poly.type
_entity_poly.pdbx_seq_one_letter_code
_entity_poly.pdbx_strand_id
1 'polypeptide(L)'
;MERFLLLLLFVAIVLGETANETYVTKYDNIDLEEIFSSKRLMDNYMNCLKNVGPCTPDGRELKDNLPDALMSDCVKCSEKQRIGSDKVIKFIVANRPDDFAILEQLYDPTGEYRRKYMQSDALAEHVKQEDRDLSSSGDGDADTETEAHATEHSSQDHDHREGQSDAE
;
A
#
# COMPACT_ATOMS: atom_id res chain seq x y z
N MET A 1 -32.90 20.24 48.15
CA MET A 1 -31.82 19.22 48.10
C MET A 1 -32.19 18.07 47.16
N GLU A 2 -33.36 17.45 47.32
CA GLU A 2 -33.81 16.31 46.50
C GLU A 2 -33.87 16.59 45.00
N ARG A 3 -34.34 17.78 44.60
CA ARG A 3 -34.37 18.19 43.17
C ARG A 3 -32.99 18.36 42.54
N PHE A 4 -31.98 18.73 43.33
CA PHE A 4 -30.59 18.83 42.88
C PHE A 4 -29.94 17.45 42.76
N LEU A 5 -30.24 16.54 43.68
CA LEU A 5 -29.81 15.14 43.62
C LEU A 5 -30.36 14.42 42.39
N LEU A 6 -31.63 14.65 42.04
CA LEU A 6 -32.25 14.05 40.85
C LEU A 6 -31.64 14.59 39.53
N LEU A 7 -31.31 15.88 39.47
CA LEU A 7 -30.65 16.48 38.30
C LEU A 7 -29.21 15.97 38.12
N LEU A 8 -28.44 15.84 39.21
CA LEU A 8 -27.09 15.28 39.16
C LEU A 8 -27.08 13.80 38.77
N LEU A 9 -28.07 13.03 39.23
CA LEU A 9 -28.25 11.63 38.84
C LEU A 9 -28.62 11.50 37.36
N PHE A 10 -29.43 12.41 36.82
CA PHE A 10 -29.80 12.43 35.40
C PHE A 10 -28.60 12.79 34.51
N VAL A 11 -27.77 13.76 34.91
CA VAL A 11 -26.53 14.12 34.19
C VAL A 11 -25.50 12.98 34.22
N ALA A 12 -25.38 12.26 35.33
CA ALA A 12 -24.49 11.09 35.44
C ALA A 12 -24.92 9.93 34.53
N ILE A 13 -26.23 9.75 34.28
CA ILE A 13 -26.75 8.73 33.36
C ILE A 13 -26.49 9.12 31.89
N VAL A 14 -26.54 10.41 31.54
CA VAL A 14 -26.23 10.90 30.18
C VAL A 14 -24.72 10.80 29.86
N LEU A 15 -23.87 10.78 30.88
CA LEU A 15 -22.43 10.51 30.75
C LEU A 15 -22.10 9.01 30.83
N GLY A 16 -23.11 8.14 30.92
CA GLY A 16 -22.95 6.70 30.87
C GLY A 16 -22.20 6.30 29.60
N GLU A 17 -20.99 5.78 29.83
CA GLU A 17 -20.03 5.27 28.86
C GLU A 17 -20.70 4.81 27.57
N THR A 18 -20.45 5.51 26.46
CA THR A 18 -20.60 4.89 25.14
C THR A 18 -19.62 3.73 25.13
N ALA A 19 -20.09 2.52 25.46
CA ALA A 19 -19.35 1.31 25.16
C ALA A 19 -19.04 1.40 23.66
N ASN A 20 -17.78 1.69 23.32
CA ASN A 20 -17.37 1.80 21.93
C ASN A 20 -17.64 0.44 21.31
N GLU A 21 -18.70 0.35 20.50
CA GLU A 21 -19.04 -0.89 19.79
C GLU A 21 -17.89 -1.20 18.83
N THR A 22 -17.04 -2.15 19.21
CA THR A 22 -15.94 -2.61 18.37
C THR A 22 -16.46 -3.60 17.34
N TYR A 23 -15.76 -3.71 16.21
CA TYR A 23 -16.02 -4.81 15.28
C TYR A 23 -15.74 -6.16 15.93
N VAL A 24 -16.31 -7.21 15.36
CA VAL A 24 -16.17 -8.57 15.87
C VAL A 24 -14.68 -8.99 15.86
N THR A 25 -14.16 -9.37 17.03
CA THR A 25 -12.73 -9.69 17.22
C THR A 25 -12.40 -11.18 17.10
N LYS A 26 -13.38 -12.06 16.86
CA LYS A 26 -13.16 -13.52 16.77
C LYS A 26 -12.20 -13.92 15.64
N TYR A 27 -12.01 -13.04 14.66
CA TYR A 27 -11.18 -13.25 13.47
C TYR A 27 -9.81 -12.53 13.55
N ASP A 28 -9.49 -11.89 14.66
CA ASP A 28 -8.25 -11.10 14.81
C ASP A 28 -6.96 -11.94 14.78
N ASN A 29 -7.07 -13.27 14.85
CA ASN A 29 -5.93 -14.21 14.82
C ASN A 29 -5.81 -14.97 13.49
N ILE A 30 -6.43 -14.47 12.42
CA ILE A 30 -6.21 -15.03 11.07
C ILE A 30 -4.73 -14.90 10.69
N ASP A 31 -4.18 -15.95 10.09
CA ASP A 31 -2.81 -15.95 9.58
C ASP A 31 -2.74 -15.23 8.23
N LEU A 32 -2.32 -13.97 8.26
CA LEU A 32 -2.15 -13.16 7.06
C LEU A 32 -1.04 -13.69 6.14
N GLU A 33 0.00 -14.33 6.68
CA GLU A 33 1.11 -14.86 5.87
C GLU A 33 0.67 -16.08 5.05
N GLU A 34 -0.17 -16.94 5.63
CA GLU A 34 -0.79 -18.04 4.89
C GLU A 34 -1.63 -17.52 3.71
N ILE A 35 -2.40 -16.45 3.94
CA ILE A 35 -3.23 -15.85 2.89
C ILE A 35 -2.35 -15.24 1.79
N PHE A 36 -1.30 -14.50 2.17
CA PHE A 36 -0.41 -13.84 1.22
C PHE A 36 0.38 -14.82 0.36
N SER A 37 0.81 -15.94 0.95
CA SER A 37 1.57 -16.99 0.24
C SER A 37 0.70 -17.91 -0.61
N SER A 38 -0.62 -17.91 -0.41
CA SER A 38 -1.56 -18.79 -1.12
C SER A 38 -2.40 -18.03 -2.15
N LYS A 39 -2.06 -18.18 -3.44
CA LYS A 39 -2.85 -17.63 -4.55
C LYS A 39 -4.33 -17.97 -4.42
N ARG A 40 -4.65 -19.22 -4.06
CA ARG A 40 -6.04 -19.67 -3.89
C ARG A 40 -6.77 -18.91 -2.78
N LEU A 41 -6.13 -18.72 -1.62
CA LEU A 41 -6.76 -18.00 -0.51
C LEU A 41 -6.92 -16.53 -0.84
N MET A 42 -5.86 -15.88 -1.31
CA MET A 42 -5.90 -14.47 -1.70
C MET A 42 -6.98 -14.21 -2.75
N ASP A 43 -7.07 -15.03 -3.80
CA ASP A 43 -8.08 -14.88 -4.84
C ASP A 43 -9.50 -15.02 -4.29
N ASN A 44 -9.73 -15.91 -3.32
CA ASN A 44 -11.03 -16.03 -2.67
C ASN A 44 -11.42 -14.76 -1.90
N TYR A 45 -10.49 -14.17 -1.14
CA TYR A 45 -10.75 -12.89 -0.45
C TYR A 45 -10.99 -11.75 -1.43
N MET A 46 -10.16 -11.61 -2.46
CA MET A 46 -10.32 -10.55 -3.46
C MET A 46 -11.65 -10.71 -4.21
N ASN A 47 -12.02 -11.93 -4.59
CA ASN A 47 -13.29 -12.17 -5.27
C ASN A 47 -14.49 -11.89 -4.36
N CYS A 48 -14.42 -12.24 -3.07
CA CYS A 48 -15.41 -11.87 -2.08
C CYS A 48 -15.59 -10.35 -2.00
N LEU A 49 -14.49 -9.61 -1.80
CA LEU A 49 -14.49 -8.15 -1.64
C LEU A 49 -14.91 -7.43 -2.93
N LYS A 50 -14.60 -7.98 -4.11
CA LYS A 50 -15.03 -7.46 -5.41
C LYS A 50 -16.46 -7.82 -5.80
N ASN A 51 -17.21 -8.53 -4.95
CA ASN A 51 -18.56 -9.04 -5.25
C ASN A 51 -18.65 -10.05 -6.41
N VAL A 52 -17.56 -10.76 -6.73
CA VAL A 52 -17.50 -11.73 -7.86
C VAL A 52 -17.30 -13.18 -7.42
N GLY A 53 -17.43 -13.46 -6.13
CA GLY A 53 -17.28 -14.81 -5.59
C GLY A 53 -17.87 -14.96 -4.20
N PRO A 54 -17.89 -16.20 -3.67
CA PRO A 54 -18.35 -16.48 -2.32
C PRO A 54 -17.40 -15.86 -1.28
N CYS A 55 -17.96 -15.55 -0.11
CA CYS A 55 -17.20 -15.09 1.04
C CYS A 55 -17.14 -16.18 2.12
N THR A 56 -15.97 -16.36 2.72
CA THR A 56 -15.85 -17.01 4.02
C THR A 56 -16.52 -16.15 5.10
N PRO A 57 -16.85 -16.70 6.28
CA PRO A 57 -17.48 -15.93 7.35
C PRO A 57 -16.70 -14.67 7.76
N ASP A 58 -15.38 -14.76 7.81
CA ASP A 58 -14.48 -13.67 8.14
C ASP A 58 -14.30 -12.67 6.99
N GLY A 59 -14.21 -13.14 5.73
CA GLY A 59 -14.19 -12.27 4.56
C GLY A 59 -15.49 -11.47 4.41
N ARG A 60 -16.63 -12.06 4.82
CA ARG A 60 -17.92 -11.38 4.88
C ARG A 60 -17.94 -10.31 5.96
N GLU A 61 -17.48 -10.64 7.16
CA GLU A 61 -17.35 -9.66 8.26
C GLU A 61 -16.49 -8.46 7.81
N LEU A 62 -15.34 -8.71 7.20
CA LEU A 62 -14.49 -7.64 6.66
C LEU A 62 -15.24 -6.80 5.63
N LYS A 63 -15.85 -7.45 4.64
CA LYS A 63 -16.57 -6.80 3.54
C LYS A 63 -17.70 -5.88 4.03
N ASP A 64 -18.50 -6.37 4.98
CA ASP A 64 -19.68 -5.65 5.46
C ASP A 64 -19.29 -4.43 6.29
N ASN A 65 -18.16 -4.49 7.01
CA ASN A 65 -17.64 -3.39 7.84
C ASN A 65 -16.67 -2.46 7.10
N LEU A 66 -16.13 -2.85 5.93
CA LEU A 66 -15.10 -2.10 5.22
C LEU A 66 -15.50 -0.64 4.89
N PRO A 67 -16.72 -0.35 4.40
CA PRO A 67 -17.14 1.04 4.15
C PRO A 67 -17.13 1.90 5.42
N ASP A 68 -17.67 1.38 6.53
CA ASP A 68 -17.70 2.10 7.82
C ASP A 68 -16.28 2.30 8.34
N ALA A 69 -15.41 1.30 8.24
CA ALA A 69 -14.02 1.39 8.67
C ALA A 69 -13.24 2.45 7.89
N LEU A 70 -13.46 2.61 6.58
CA LEU A 70 -12.81 3.65 5.79
C LEU A 70 -13.36 5.04 6.12
N MET A 71 -14.68 5.20 6.23
CA MET A 71 -15.32 6.49 6.51
C MET A 71 -15.04 7.01 7.93
N SER A 72 -14.87 6.10 8.89
CA SER A 72 -14.71 6.43 10.31
C SER A 72 -13.26 6.36 10.80
N ASP A 73 -12.26 6.27 9.91
CA ASP A 73 -10.85 6.07 10.29
C ASP A 73 -10.64 4.86 11.24
N CYS A 74 -11.38 3.79 10.97
CA CYS A 74 -11.31 2.53 11.69
C CYS A 74 -11.58 2.70 13.20
N VAL A 75 -12.37 3.69 13.65
CA VAL A 75 -12.57 3.99 15.09
C VAL A 75 -12.99 2.77 15.90
N LYS A 76 -13.79 1.87 15.32
CA LYS A 76 -14.27 0.63 15.94
C LYS A 76 -13.32 -0.58 15.82
N CYS A 77 -12.21 -0.43 15.10
CA CYS A 77 -11.26 -1.51 14.88
C CYS A 77 -10.46 -1.82 16.14
N SER A 78 -10.27 -3.12 16.40
CA SER A 78 -9.31 -3.58 17.40
C SER A 78 -7.88 -3.21 16.97
N GLU A 79 -6.94 -3.23 17.92
CA GLU A 79 -5.53 -3.00 17.62
C GLU A 79 -4.99 -3.99 16.57
N LYS A 80 -5.38 -5.27 16.68
CA LYS A 80 -5.00 -6.30 15.71
C LYS A 80 -5.58 -6.04 14.32
N GLN A 81 -6.83 -5.58 14.24
CA GLN A 81 -7.45 -5.21 12.96
C GLN A 81 -6.76 -4.02 12.31
N ARG A 82 -6.35 -3.01 13.09
CA ARG A 82 -5.61 -1.84 12.58
C ARG A 82 -4.25 -2.25 12.01
N ILE A 83 -3.48 -3.02 12.78
CA ILE A 83 -2.15 -3.53 12.36
C ILE A 83 -2.29 -4.45 11.14
N GLY A 84 -3.27 -5.35 11.16
CA GLY A 84 -3.55 -6.27 10.06
C GLY A 84 -3.95 -5.55 8.79
N SER A 85 -4.82 -4.52 8.89
CA SER A 85 -5.28 -3.74 7.75
C SER A 85 -4.14 -2.99 7.07
N ASP A 86 -3.25 -2.36 7.83
CA ASP A 86 -2.06 -1.69 7.29
C ASP A 86 -1.18 -2.67 6.48
N LYS A 87 -0.94 -3.86 7.03
CA LYS A 87 -0.17 -4.92 6.36
C LYS A 87 -0.84 -5.41 5.08
N VAL A 88 -2.16 -5.66 5.13
CA VAL A 88 -2.95 -6.13 3.98
C VAL A 88 -2.94 -5.11 2.85
N ILE A 89 -3.16 -3.83 3.17
CA ILE A 89 -3.21 -2.76 2.17
C ILE A 89 -1.86 -2.61 1.48
N LYS A 90 -0.76 -2.54 2.25
CA LYS A 90 0.61 -2.50 1.70
C LYS A 90 0.89 -3.68 0.78
N PHE A 91 0.50 -4.89 1.17
CA PHE A 91 0.68 -6.07 0.35
C PHE A 91 -0.12 -5.99 -0.96
N ILE A 92 -1.40 -5.65 -0.90
CA ILE A 92 -2.29 -5.59 -2.06
C ILE A 92 -1.83 -4.52 -3.06
N VAL A 93 -1.38 -3.36 -2.58
CA VAL A 93 -0.88 -2.27 -3.44
C VAL A 93 0.37 -2.71 -4.20
N ALA A 94 1.31 -3.37 -3.52
CA ALA A 94 2.57 -3.79 -4.13
C ALA A 94 2.41 -5.01 -5.06
N ASN A 95 1.52 -5.95 -4.71
CA ASN A 95 1.48 -7.27 -5.36
C ASN A 95 0.22 -7.52 -6.19
N ARG A 96 -0.86 -6.75 -5.97
CA ARG A 96 -2.19 -6.95 -6.56
C ARG A 96 -2.82 -5.61 -7.01
N PRO A 97 -2.11 -4.77 -7.80
CA PRO A 97 -2.56 -3.42 -8.13
C PRO A 97 -3.91 -3.38 -8.88
N ASP A 98 -4.20 -4.38 -9.71
CA ASP A 98 -5.48 -4.47 -10.42
C ASP A 98 -6.64 -4.74 -9.46
N ASP A 99 -6.44 -5.62 -8.48
CA ASP A 99 -7.45 -5.85 -7.44
C ASP A 99 -7.64 -4.58 -6.61
N PHE A 100 -6.54 -3.90 -6.25
CA PHE A 100 -6.59 -2.65 -5.51
C PHE A 100 -7.42 -1.59 -6.23
N ALA A 101 -7.20 -1.41 -7.54
CA ALA A 101 -7.92 -0.42 -8.34
C ALA A 101 -9.44 -0.70 -8.38
N ILE A 102 -9.84 -1.98 -8.42
CA ILE A 102 -11.26 -2.35 -8.36
C ILE A 102 -11.82 -2.09 -6.96
N LEU A 103 -11.10 -2.48 -5.91
CA LEU A 103 -11.53 -2.26 -4.53
C LEU A 103 -11.67 -0.78 -4.20
N GLU A 104 -10.75 0.06 -4.66
CA GLU A 104 -10.84 1.50 -4.50
C GLU A 104 -12.12 2.06 -5.11
N GLN A 105 -12.48 1.66 -6.33
CA GLN A 105 -13.73 2.10 -6.95
C GLN A 105 -14.98 1.66 -6.16
N LEU A 106 -14.92 0.49 -5.50
CA LEU A 106 -16.03 -0.05 -4.72
C LEU A 106 -16.17 0.59 -3.34
N TYR A 107 -15.06 0.89 -2.66
CA TYR A 107 -15.05 1.23 -1.24
C TYR A 107 -14.53 2.64 -0.93
N ASP A 108 -13.74 3.26 -1.82
CA ASP A 108 -13.27 4.64 -1.72
C ASP A 108 -13.47 5.41 -3.05
N PRO A 109 -14.73 5.56 -3.52
CA PRO A 109 -15.01 6.22 -4.80
C PRO A 109 -14.60 7.71 -4.82
N THR A 110 -14.39 8.30 -3.65
CA THR A 110 -13.92 9.69 -3.48
C THR A 110 -12.40 9.81 -3.42
N GLY A 111 -11.66 8.71 -3.29
CA GLY A 111 -10.21 8.69 -3.11
C GLY A 111 -9.75 9.36 -1.80
N GLU A 112 -10.61 9.41 -0.77
CA GLU A 112 -10.29 10.03 0.52
C GLU A 112 -9.26 9.22 1.28
N TYR A 113 -9.46 7.90 1.35
CA TYR A 113 -8.52 7.00 2.00
C TYR A 113 -7.17 7.03 1.29
N ARG A 114 -7.15 6.89 -0.05
CA ARG A 114 -5.90 6.93 -0.82
C ARG A 114 -5.12 8.23 -0.57
N ARG A 115 -5.80 9.37 -0.64
CA ARG A 115 -5.16 10.68 -0.44
C ARG A 115 -4.60 10.85 0.97
N LYS A 116 -5.30 10.34 1.97
CA LYS A 116 -4.89 10.46 3.38
C LYS A 116 -3.75 9.54 3.78
N TYR A 117 -3.73 8.31 3.25
CA TYR A 117 -2.86 7.26 3.78
C TYR A 117 -1.83 6.71 2.79
N MET A 118 -1.96 6.96 1.49
CA MET A 118 -1.13 6.30 0.47
C MET A 118 -0.26 7.26 -0.33
N GLN A 119 -0.57 8.55 -0.32
CA GLN A 119 0.25 9.57 -1.02
C GLN A 119 1.60 9.79 -0.36
N SER A 120 1.70 9.69 0.98
CA SER A 120 2.98 9.79 1.69
C SER A 120 3.92 8.62 1.35
N ASP A 121 3.36 7.43 1.22
CA ASP A 121 4.12 6.20 1.01
C ASP A 121 4.57 6.06 -0.45
N ALA A 122 3.70 6.43 -1.41
CA ALA A 122 4.06 6.51 -2.82
C ALA A 122 5.11 7.61 -3.08
N LEU A 123 4.98 8.78 -2.43
CA LEU A 123 6.00 9.83 -2.49
C LEU A 123 7.34 9.35 -1.90
N ALA A 124 7.31 8.59 -0.80
CA ALA A 124 8.50 8.01 -0.20
C ALA A 124 9.18 6.93 -1.07
N GLU A 125 8.42 6.20 -1.90
CA GLU A 125 9.00 5.26 -2.88
C GLU A 125 9.67 5.98 -4.06
N HIS A 126 9.06 7.06 -4.57
CA HIS A 126 9.68 7.86 -5.65
C HIS A 126 10.97 8.55 -5.21
N VAL A 127 11.03 9.04 -3.97
CA VAL A 127 12.27 9.62 -3.40
C VAL A 127 13.39 8.57 -3.31
N LYS A 128 13.07 7.32 -2.97
CA LYS A 128 14.07 6.22 -2.97
C LYS A 128 14.56 5.82 -4.36
N GLN A 129 13.84 6.17 -5.42
CA GLN A 129 14.24 5.88 -6.79
C GLN A 129 15.17 6.97 -7.34
N GLU A 130 14.92 8.25 -7.03
CA GLU A 130 15.86 9.36 -7.31
C GLU A 130 17.21 9.16 -6.60
N ASP A 131 17.22 8.67 -5.37
CA ASP A 131 18.46 8.40 -4.62
C ASP A 131 19.32 7.27 -5.25
N ARG A 132 18.71 6.34 -5.98
CA ARG A 132 19.44 5.27 -6.70
C ARG A 132 19.98 5.73 -8.06
N ASP A 133 19.27 6.62 -8.73
CA ASP A 133 19.71 7.15 -10.03
C ASP A 133 20.83 8.20 -9.86
N LEU A 134 20.86 8.92 -8.73
CA LEU A 134 21.96 9.85 -8.39
C LEU A 134 23.26 9.14 -7.97
N SER A 135 23.22 7.90 -7.48
CA SER A 135 24.43 7.17 -7.07
C SER A 135 25.16 6.49 -8.23
N SER A 136 24.66 6.59 -9.46
CA SER A 136 25.27 6.02 -10.67
C SER A 136 26.14 7.01 -11.44
N SER A 137 26.20 8.28 -11.00
CA SER A 137 26.91 9.35 -11.71
C SER A 137 27.94 10.01 -10.80
N GLY A 138 29.01 9.29 -10.51
CA GLY A 138 30.16 9.83 -9.77
C GLY A 138 31.19 8.75 -9.54
N ASP A 139 32.13 8.64 -10.49
CA ASP A 139 33.55 8.32 -10.27
C ASP A 139 34.22 8.22 -11.65
N GLY A 140 34.42 9.39 -12.25
CA GLY A 140 35.37 9.59 -13.33
C GLY A 140 36.46 10.51 -12.82
N ASP A 141 37.46 9.95 -12.14
CA ASP A 141 38.69 10.67 -11.83
C ASP A 141 39.79 10.22 -12.77
N ALA A 142 40.22 11.21 -13.55
CA ALA A 142 41.38 11.19 -14.40
C ALA A 142 42.61 11.60 -13.58
N ASP A 143 43.63 10.75 -13.53
CA ASP A 143 44.97 11.15 -13.14
C ASP A 143 45.93 10.93 -14.31
N THR A 144 46.58 12.03 -14.73
CA THR A 144 47.70 12.07 -15.68
C THR A 144 48.94 12.51 -14.92
N GLU A 145 50.02 11.72 -14.97
CA GLU A 145 51.43 12.12 -15.21
C GLU A 145 52.32 10.85 -15.11
N THR A 146 52.78 10.32 -16.25
CA THR A 146 54.12 10.44 -16.86
C THR A 146 55.21 9.54 -16.26
N GLU A 147 55.55 8.43 -16.95
CA GLU A 147 56.95 8.06 -17.25
C GLU A 147 57.01 7.05 -18.41
N ALA A 148 58.07 7.16 -19.20
CA ALA A 148 58.23 6.63 -20.56
C ALA A 148 58.70 5.17 -20.62
N HIS A 149 58.28 4.41 -21.65
CA HIS A 149 59.19 3.70 -22.57
C HIS A 149 58.45 3.16 -23.81
N ALA A 150 59.14 3.23 -24.95
CA ALA A 150 58.68 3.03 -26.33
C ALA A 150 58.18 1.61 -26.68
N THR A 151 57.25 1.51 -27.65
CA THR A 151 57.51 0.94 -28.99
C THR A 151 56.29 1.07 -29.92
N GLU A 152 56.57 1.25 -31.21
CA GLU A 152 55.67 1.45 -32.35
C GLU A 152 54.65 0.30 -32.56
N HIS A 153 53.47 0.58 -33.15
CA HIS A 153 53.07 0.08 -34.49
C HIS A 153 51.61 0.44 -34.88
N SER A 154 51.50 1.10 -36.04
CA SER A 154 50.45 1.03 -37.09
C SER A 154 48.95 1.17 -36.77
N SER A 155 48.43 2.33 -37.19
CA SER A 155 47.31 2.53 -38.13
C SER A 155 46.41 1.34 -38.47
N GLN A 156 45.08 1.53 -38.35
CA GLN A 156 44.14 1.49 -39.48
C GLN A 156 42.71 1.88 -39.07
N ASP A 157 42.23 2.93 -39.72
CA ASP A 157 40.83 3.35 -39.78
C ASP A 157 39.98 2.36 -40.59
N HIS A 158 38.76 2.11 -40.14
CA HIS A 158 37.69 1.67 -41.04
C HIS A 158 36.37 2.34 -40.64
N ASP A 159 36.05 3.40 -41.38
CA ASP A 159 34.70 3.93 -41.57
C ASP A 159 33.79 2.85 -42.20
N HIS A 160 32.58 2.68 -41.68
CA HIS A 160 31.47 2.20 -42.49
C HIS A 160 30.25 3.11 -42.39
N ARG A 161 29.89 3.57 -43.59
CA ARG A 161 28.89 4.54 -43.99
C ARG A 161 27.52 3.91 -44.19
N GLU A 162 26.52 4.72 -43.89
CA GLU A 162 25.10 4.73 -44.27
C GLU A 162 24.62 3.77 -45.37
N GLY A 163 23.41 3.23 -45.14
CA GLY A 163 22.57 2.62 -46.16
C GLY A 163 21.09 2.84 -45.85
N GLN A 164 20.48 3.76 -46.57
CA GLN A 164 19.04 4.03 -46.65
C GLN A 164 18.43 3.25 -47.82
N SER A 165 17.24 2.67 -47.64
CA SER A 165 16.34 2.36 -48.76
C SER A 165 14.89 2.23 -48.31
N ASP A 166 14.04 3.02 -48.96
CA ASP A 166 12.59 3.05 -48.91
C ASP A 166 11.90 1.82 -49.54
N ALA A 167 10.59 1.74 -49.28
CA ALA A 167 9.50 1.19 -50.09
C ALA A 167 9.27 -0.33 -50.14
N GLU A 168 8.11 -0.74 -49.59
CA GLU A 168 6.96 -1.27 -50.34
C GLU A 168 5.64 -1.07 -49.56
#